data_AF-A0A917TV08-F1
#
_entry.id   AF-A0A917TV08-F1
#
_cell.length_a   1.000
_cell.length_b   1.000
_cell.length_c   1.000
_cell.angle_alpha   90.00
_cell.angle_beta   90.00
_cell.angle_gamma   90.00
#
_symmetry.space_group_name_H-M   'P 1'
#
loop_
_entity.id
_entity.type
_entity.pdbx_description
1 polymer ?
#
loop_
_entity_poly.entity_id
_entity_poly.type
_entity_poly.pdbx_seq_one_letter_code
_entity_poly.pdbx_strand_id
1 'polypeptide(L)'
;MIVILDSVGRWQDWVGTTMTGGDNSWLSMDPARAGRGTVLARAGRRVHVGLRLADLVRGRPPGLTGHQWNTASRSLLDLVVCPEETGRPEFAVEFRSPAPDASARRAERVVAAVTAAVGLPVLRIVSATLRAAEHGPAIVSYVIDARRYAEGAAGSDVAAIGFRDIVGRLPDGRTGAVNDLGALARAEAVEAYVARRLADPILRGLHVSWVNGPAEGWSWVDVRPGECLVERVSVQADRLTFGVDPARFAEDLAAFAIGDRIRSSDLGGASALVRREELLDAVRQLRQRRDELVDDFAYDHLCEA
;
A
#
# COMPACT_ATOMS: atom_id res chain seq x y z
N MET A 1 63.78 1.53 7.77
CA MET A 1 64.63 0.75 8.70
C MET A 1 64.94 1.63 9.90
N ILE A 2 64.22 1.41 11.00
CA ILE A 2 64.65 1.42 12.40
C ILE A 2 63.43 0.88 13.14
N VAL A 3 63.62 -0.32 13.68
CA VAL A 3 62.70 -1.04 14.56
C VAL A 3 63.24 -0.82 15.97
N ILE A 4 62.39 -0.38 16.89
CA ILE A 4 62.61 -0.56 18.32
C ILE A 4 61.29 -1.06 18.90
N LEU A 5 61.21 -2.38 19.08
CA LEU A 5 60.40 -3.03 20.11
C LEU A 5 61.22 -2.95 21.41
N ASP A 6 60.62 -2.59 22.54
CA ASP A 6 59.99 -3.59 23.41
C ASP A 6 59.40 -2.94 24.69
N SER A 7 58.57 -3.75 25.37
CA SER A 7 58.30 -3.74 26.81
C SER A 7 57.08 -2.97 27.36
N VAL A 8 55.95 -3.69 27.31
CA VAL A 8 55.03 -3.97 28.44
C VAL A 8 54.79 -2.84 29.44
N GLY A 9 53.66 -2.14 29.26
CA GLY A 9 53.11 -1.22 30.25
C GLY A 9 51.59 -1.15 30.10
N ARG A 10 50.90 -1.86 30.99
CA ARG A 10 49.45 -2.02 31.09
C ARG A 10 48.78 -0.64 31.26
N TRP A 11 48.14 -0.12 30.21
CA TRP A 11 47.24 1.04 30.32
C TRP A 11 45.83 0.54 30.64
N GLN A 12 45.31 0.96 31.79
CA GLN A 12 43.90 0.84 32.12
C GLN A 12 43.12 1.71 31.15
N ASP A 13 42.43 1.08 30.19
CA ASP A 13 41.40 1.75 29.41
C ASP A 13 40.30 2.19 30.38
N TRP A 14 40.20 3.51 30.55
CA TRP A 14 38.94 4.13 30.93
C TRP A 14 37.94 3.77 29.84
N VAL A 15 37.13 2.74 30.09
CA VAL A 15 35.90 2.50 29.36
C VAL A 15 35.01 3.70 29.65
N GLY A 16 35.17 4.73 28.82
CA GLY A 16 34.14 5.71 28.57
C GLY A 16 32.91 4.92 28.17
N THR A 17 32.02 4.74 29.14
CA THR A 17 30.68 4.22 28.91
C THR A 17 30.00 5.26 28.03
N THR A 18 30.11 5.11 26.72
CA THR A 18 29.14 5.66 25.80
C THR A 18 27.82 4.96 26.13
N MET A 19 27.07 5.56 27.06
CA MET A 19 25.63 5.42 27.13
C MET A 19 25.10 5.87 25.77
N THR A 20 24.97 4.93 24.84
CA THR A 20 24.13 5.12 23.66
C THR A 20 22.70 5.27 24.17
N GLY A 21 22.15 6.46 23.95
CA GLY A 21 20.81 6.86 24.37
C GLY A 21 19.76 5.83 23.97
N GLY A 22 18.82 5.60 24.89
CA GLY A 22 17.88 4.49 24.85
C GLY A 22 17.02 4.41 23.60
N ASP A 23 16.86 3.17 23.13
CA ASP A 23 15.83 2.77 22.18
C ASP A 23 14.44 2.94 22.81
N ASN A 24 13.91 4.16 22.76
CA ASN A 24 12.52 4.53 23.08
C ASN A 24 11.53 4.01 22.03
N SER A 25 11.77 2.80 21.52
CA SER A 25 10.84 2.15 20.61
C SER A 25 9.75 1.46 21.40
N TRP A 26 8.51 1.93 21.25
CA TRP A 26 7.32 1.25 21.73
C TRP A 26 7.09 -0.10 21.04
N LEU A 27 7.76 -0.36 19.92
CA LEU A 27 7.58 -1.58 19.13
C LEU A 27 8.39 -2.75 19.70
N SER A 28 7.76 -3.92 19.70
CA SER A 28 8.35 -5.19 20.13
C SER A 28 9.28 -5.76 19.04
N MET A 29 10.39 -6.40 19.46
CA MET A 29 11.41 -6.93 18.54
C MET A 29 11.11 -8.34 18.01
N ASP A 30 10.07 -9.02 18.51
CA ASP A 30 9.73 -10.37 18.06
C ASP A 30 8.20 -10.61 18.02
N PRO A 31 7.52 -10.09 16.98
CA PRO A 31 6.12 -10.41 16.73
C PRO A 31 5.92 -11.86 16.29
N ALA A 32 6.98 -12.60 15.92
CA ALA A 32 6.87 -13.98 15.46
C ALA A 32 6.41 -14.93 16.57
N ARG A 33 6.67 -14.61 17.84
CA ARG A 33 6.12 -15.33 19.00
C ARG A 33 4.63 -15.09 19.24
N ALA A 34 4.06 -14.01 18.72
CA ALA A 34 2.65 -13.66 18.87
C ALA A 34 1.78 -14.03 17.65
N GLY A 35 2.40 -14.31 16.50
CA GLY A 35 1.70 -14.47 15.22
C GLY A 35 1.18 -15.86 14.88
N ARG A 36 0.18 -15.89 13.99
CA ARG A 36 -0.42 -17.10 13.41
C ARG A 36 0.40 -17.71 12.26
N GLY A 37 1.73 -17.52 12.27
CA GLY A 37 2.66 -17.99 11.25
C GLY A 37 3.16 -16.90 10.28
N THR A 38 4.30 -17.19 9.63
CA THR A 38 4.88 -16.36 8.56
C THR A 38 4.24 -16.74 7.24
N VAL A 39 3.81 -15.76 6.46
CA VAL A 39 3.16 -15.99 5.15
C VAL A 39 4.11 -15.82 3.98
N LEU A 40 5.13 -14.98 4.12
CA LEU A 40 6.07 -14.69 3.06
C LEU A 40 7.44 -14.29 3.63
N ALA A 41 8.51 -14.74 2.98
CA ALA A 41 9.84 -14.18 3.10
C ALA A 41 10.25 -13.58 1.75
N ARG A 42 10.59 -12.30 1.71
CA ARG A 42 11.00 -11.59 0.48
C ARG A 42 12.05 -10.54 0.79
N ALA A 43 13.17 -10.58 0.06
CA ALA A 43 14.25 -9.60 0.17
C ALA A 43 14.75 -9.35 1.61
N GLY A 44 14.86 -10.40 2.44
CA GLY A 44 15.28 -10.28 3.84
C GLY A 44 14.22 -9.70 4.77
N ARG A 45 12.94 -9.69 4.35
CA ARG A 45 11.79 -9.30 5.17
C ARG A 45 10.84 -10.48 5.34
N ARG A 46 10.28 -10.61 6.54
CA ARG A 46 9.20 -11.55 6.89
C ARG A 46 7.88 -10.81 6.96
N VAL A 47 6.82 -11.45 6.45
CA VAL A 47 5.45 -10.96 6.53
C VAL A 47 4.64 -11.84 7.46
N HIS A 48 4.12 -11.25 8.54
CA HIS A 48 3.25 -11.89 9.51
C HIS A 48 1.78 -11.52 9.23
N VAL A 49 0.87 -12.48 9.39
CA VAL A 49 -0.58 -12.25 9.21
C VAL A 49 -1.32 -12.03 10.52
N GLY A 50 -2.28 -11.12 10.48
CA GLY A 50 -3.36 -11.01 11.47
C GLY A 50 -2.86 -10.75 12.90
N LEU A 51 -1.85 -9.91 13.05
CA LEU A 51 -1.34 -9.49 14.35
C LEU A 51 -2.22 -8.39 14.93
N ARG A 52 -2.45 -8.39 16.25
CA ARG A 52 -3.11 -7.26 16.91
C ARG A 52 -2.10 -6.17 17.16
N LEU A 53 -2.58 -4.93 17.23
CA LEU A 53 -1.74 -3.81 17.64
C LEU A 53 -1.12 -4.03 19.04
N ALA A 54 -1.84 -4.67 19.96
CA ALA A 54 -1.30 -5.06 21.26
C ALA A 54 -0.09 -6.00 21.19
N ASP A 55 -0.03 -6.84 20.15
CA ASP A 55 1.05 -7.83 19.97
C ASP A 55 2.35 -7.14 19.51
N LEU A 56 2.24 -5.95 18.92
CA LEU A 56 3.36 -5.19 18.37
C LEU A 56 3.95 -4.18 19.34
N VAL A 57 3.30 -3.90 20.47
CA VAL A 57 3.62 -2.75 21.32
C VAL A 57 3.85 -3.21 22.77
N ARG A 58 4.90 -2.70 23.42
CA ARG A 58 5.32 -3.12 24.77
C ARG A 58 4.40 -2.65 25.91
N GLY A 59 3.38 -1.85 25.61
CA GLY A 59 2.44 -1.28 26.57
C GLY A 59 1.65 -0.11 25.99
N ARG A 60 0.77 0.50 26.78
CA ARG A 60 0.03 1.70 26.35
C ARG A 60 0.96 2.92 26.30
N PRO A 61 1.12 3.59 25.15
CA PRO A 61 1.87 4.84 25.06
C PRO A 61 1.32 5.95 25.97
N PRO A 62 2.18 6.84 26.49
CA PRO A 62 1.74 8.04 27.21
C PRO A 62 0.91 8.95 26.30
N GLY A 63 -0.02 9.71 26.89
CA GLY A 63 -0.91 10.62 26.14
C GLY A 63 -2.14 9.96 25.50
N LEU A 64 -2.23 8.62 25.51
CA LEU A 64 -3.43 7.90 25.09
C LEU A 64 -4.33 7.59 26.30
N THR A 65 -5.62 7.88 26.15
CA THR A 65 -6.63 7.47 27.14
C THR A 65 -6.76 5.94 27.17
N GLY A 66 -7.20 5.39 28.31
CA GLY A 66 -7.49 3.96 28.42
C GLY A 66 -8.53 3.49 27.40
N HIS A 67 -9.51 4.33 27.09
CA HIS A 67 -10.53 4.03 26.07
C HIS A 67 -9.92 3.92 24.67
N GLN A 68 -9.12 4.90 24.24
CA GLN A 68 -8.44 4.86 22.93
C GLN A 68 -7.56 3.62 22.79
N TRP A 69 -6.80 3.28 23.83
CA TRP A 69 -5.98 2.08 23.84
C TRP A 69 -6.81 0.80 23.77
N ASN A 70 -7.86 0.66 24.59
CA ASN A 70 -8.71 -0.54 24.59
C ASN A 70 -9.41 -0.77 23.25
N THR A 71 -9.80 0.31 22.57
CA THR A 71 -10.37 0.26 21.22
C THR A 71 -9.31 -0.16 20.19
N ALA A 72 -8.15 0.50 20.17
CA ALA A 72 -7.15 0.27 19.12
C ALA A 72 -6.35 -1.03 19.30
N SER A 73 -6.00 -1.39 20.53
CA SER A 73 -5.15 -2.55 20.86
C SER A 73 -5.67 -3.89 20.34
N ARG A 74 -7.00 -4.01 20.18
CA ARG A 74 -7.67 -5.22 19.66
C ARG A 74 -7.76 -5.26 18.14
N SER A 75 -7.46 -4.15 17.47
CA SER A 75 -7.54 -4.06 16.01
C SER A 75 -6.47 -4.95 15.40
N LEU A 76 -6.88 -5.72 14.39
CA LEU A 76 -6.00 -6.58 13.62
C LEU A 76 -5.34 -5.75 12.51
N LEU A 77 -4.05 -5.97 12.35
CA LEU A 77 -3.25 -5.56 11.22
C LEU A 77 -3.13 -6.78 10.32
N ASP A 78 -3.64 -6.66 9.09
CA ASP A 78 -3.75 -7.82 8.20
C ASP A 78 -2.39 -8.41 7.87
N LEU A 79 -1.42 -7.55 7.60
CA LEU A 79 -0.04 -7.93 7.28
C LEU A 79 0.93 -7.01 8.02
N VAL A 80 1.96 -7.58 8.63
CA VAL A 80 3.03 -6.83 9.31
C VAL A 80 4.36 -7.27 8.76
N VAL A 81 5.13 -6.32 8.22
CA VAL A 81 6.43 -6.56 7.60
C VAL A 81 7.51 -6.25 8.61
N CYS A 82 8.41 -7.22 8.82
CA CYS A 82 9.53 -7.12 9.74
C CYS A 82 10.83 -7.50 9.00
N PRO A 83 11.93 -6.76 9.17
CA PRO A 83 13.24 -7.19 8.70
C PRO A 83 13.62 -8.50 9.41
N GLU A 84 14.22 -9.44 8.68
CA GLU A 84 14.66 -10.71 9.25
C GLU A 84 15.67 -10.53 10.38
N GLU A 85 16.59 -9.59 10.19
CA GLU A 85 17.70 -9.29 11.10
C GLU A 85 17.24 -8.76 12.46
N THR A 86 16.28 -7.83 12.46
CA THR A 86 15.87 -7.12 13.68
C THR A 86 14.59 -7.67 14.28
N GLY A 87 13.73 -8.30 13.47
CA GLY A 87 12.40 -8.76 13.86
C GLY A 87 11.41 -7.64 14.24
N ARG A 88 11.85 -6.37 14.24
CA ARG A 88 11.01 -5.23 14.61
C ARG A 88 10.06 -4.86 13.46
N PRO A 89 8.78 -4.57 13.72
CA PRO A 89 7.86 -4.08 12.69
C PRO A 89 8.41 -2.85 11.97
N GLU A 90 8.57 -2.97 10.65
CA GLU A 90 8.97 -1.89 9.75
C GLU A 90 7.74 -1.11 9.29
N PHE A 91 6.70 -1.82 8.86
CA PHE A 91 5.38 -1.26 8.54
C PHE A 91 4.29 -2.32 8.60
N ALA A 92 3.03 -1.88 8.61
CA ALA A 92 1.86 -2.75 8.49
C ALA A 92 1.02 -2.38 7.27
N VAL A 93 0.26 -3.35 6.75
CA VAL A 93 -0.73 -3.16 5.70
C VAL A 93 -2.10 -3.60 6.21
N GLU A 94 -3.10 -2.75 6.01
CA GLU A 94 -4.49 -3.02 6.35
C GLU A 94 -5.36 -2.97 5.08
N PHE A 95 -6.20 -3.99 4.91
CA PHE A 95 -7.23 -4.08 3.88
C PHE A 95 -8.59 -3.85 4.50
N ARG A 96 -9.34 -2.90 3.96
CA ARG A 96 -10.66 -2.56 4.50
C ARG A 96 -11.70 -2.44 3.40
N SER A 97 -12.91 -2.85 3.72
CA SER A 97 -14.08 -2.42 2.94
C SER A 97 -14.41 -0.96 3.27
N PRO A 98 -15.06 -0.21 2.36
CA PRO A 98 -15.52 1.14 2.65
C PRO A 98 -16.36 1.18 3.94
N ALA A 99 -16.05 2.13 4.82
CA ALA A 99 -16.70 2.22 6.12
C ALA A 99 -18.22 2.49 5.96
N PRO A 100 -19.09 1.63 6.53
CA PRO A 100 -20.53 1.70 6.28
C PRO A 100 -21.20 2.90 6.97
N ASP A 101 -20.64 3.37 8.09
CA ASP A 101 -21.23 4.43 8.91
C ASP A 101 -20.20 5.32 9.62
N ALA A 102 -20.69 6.35 10.32
CA ALA A 102 -19.84 7.30 11.05
C ALA A 102 -19.15 6.71 12.28
N SER A 103 -19.72 5.68 12.90
CA SER A 103 -19.16 5.00 14.07
C SER A 103 -17.93 4.19 13.67
N ALA A 104 -18.04 3.43 12.58
CA ALA A 104 -16.93 2.74 11.95
C ALA A 104 -15.80 3.74 11.69
N ARG A 105 -16.07 4.82 10.94
CA ARG A 105 -15.08 5.88 10.65
C ARG A 105 -14.42 6.47 11.90
N ARG A 106 -15.15 6.60 13.01
CA ARG A 106 -14.59 7.07 14.28
C ARG A 106 -13.62 6.05 14.87
N ALA A 107 -13.96 4.77 14.89
CA ALA A 107 -13.05 3.71 15.33
C ALA A 107 -11.79 3.67 14.47
N GLU A 108 -11.90 3.84 13.15
CA GLU A 108 -10.74 3.91 12.25
C GLU A 108 -9.80 5.05 12.59
N ARG A 109 -10.33 6.25 12.86
CA ARG A 109 -9.52 7.40 13.30
C ARG A 109 -8.82 7.15 14.62
N VAL A 110 -9.47 6.45 15.56
CA VAL A 110 -8.83 6.07 16.83
C VAL A 110 -7.67 5.11 16.58
N VAL A 111 -7.85 4.08 15.74
CA VAL A 111 -6.77 3.14 15.38
C VAL A 111 -5.61 3.89 14.72
N ALA A 112 -5.89 4.74 13.73
CA ALA A 112 -4.87 5.53 13.04
C ALA A 112 -4.08 6.45 14.00
N ALA A 113 -4.76 7.11 14.94
CA ALA A 113 -4.10 7.94 15.95
C ALA A 113 -3.18 7.12 16.87
N VAL A 114 -3.59 5.90 17.24
CA VAL A 114 -2.77 5.02 18.10
C VAL A 114 -1.59 4.43 17.31
N THR A 115 -1.77 4.01 16.06
CA THR A 115 -0.66 3.51 15.22
C THR A 115 0.39 4.61 14.99
N ALA A 116 -0.05 5.84 14.74
CA ALA A 116 0.84 7.00 14.68
C ALA A 116 1.55 7.25 16.01
N ALA A 117 0.85 7.16 17.16
CA ALA A 117 1.44 7.38 18.47
C ALA A 117 2.51 6.32 18.84
N VAL A 118 2.35 5.06 18.43
CA VAL A 118 3.37 4.00 18.64
C VAL A 118 4.49 4.05 17.60
N GLY A 119 4.40 4.94 16.62
CA GLY A 119 5.41 5.09 15.57
C GLY A 119 5.42 3.95 14.55
N LEU A 120 4.30 3.26 14.35
CA LEU A 120 4.16 2.20 13.34
C LEU A 120 3.68 2.83 12.01
N PRO A 121 4.49 2.79 10.93
CA PRO A 121 4.01 3.15 9.59
C PRO A 121 2.92 2.19 9.13
N VAL A 122 1.83 2.71 8.57
CA VAL A 122 0.69 1.91 8.12
C VAL A 122 0.28 2.31 6.71
N LEU A 123 0.18 1.31 5.84
CA LEU A 123 -0.47 1.40 4.54
C LEU A 123 -1.90 0.88 4.66
N ARG A 124 -2.88 1.75 4.51
CA ARG A 124 -4.30 1.36 4.49
C ARG A 124 -4.82 1.37 3.07
N ILE A 125 -5.41 0.25 2.67
CA ILE A 125 -6.01 0.04 1.36
C ILE A 125 -7.51 -0.18 1.58
N VAL A 126 -8.32 0.74 1.11
CA VAL A 126 -9.78 0.62 1.14
C VAL A 126 -10.27 0.21 -0.24
N SER A 127 -10.90 -0.96 -0.34
CA SER A 127 -11.39 -1.51 -1.60
C SER A 127 -12.62 -2.39 -1.37
N ALA A 128 -13.56 -2.35 -2.32
CA ALA A 128 -14.68 -3.28 -2.34
C ALA A 128 -14.24 -4.72 -2.67
N THR A 129 -13.11 -4.88 -3.35
CA THR A 129 -12.68 -6.13 -3.97
C THR A 129 -11.41 -6.69 -3.35
N LEU A 130 -10.41 -5.85 -3.10
CA LEU A 130 -9.13 -6.32 -2.56
C LEU A 130 -9.28 -6.77 -1.10
N ARG A 131 -8.63 -7.90 -0.81
CA ARG A 131 -8.67 -8.62 0.46
C ARG A 131 -7.29 -9.14 0.82
N ALA A 132 -6.99 -9.13 2.12
CA ALA A 132 -5.64 -9.45 2.61
C ALA A 132 -5.20 -10.88 2.29
N ALA A 133 -6.08 -11.87 2.43
CA ALA A 133 -5.71 -13.28 2.25
C ALA A 133 -5.36 -13.59 0.79
N GLU A 134 -6.12 -13.03 -0.15
CA GLU A 134 -6.02 -13.30 -1.58
C GLU A 134 -5.00 -12.38 -2.27
N HIS A 135 -4.99 -11.10 -1.92
CA HIS A 135 -4.24 -10.06 -2.66
C HIS A 135 -3.01 -9.56 -1.90
N GLY A 136 -3.00 -9.75 -0.58
CA GLY A 136 -1.98 -9.24 0.33
C GLY A 136 -0.55 -9.60 -0.05
N PRO A 137 -0.22 -10.89 -0.30
CA PRO A 137 1.14 -11.29 -0.64
C PRO A 137 1.71 -10.58 -1.88
N ALA A 138 0.90 -10.40 -2.93
CA ALA A 138 1.31 -9.72 -4.16
C ALA A 138 1.54 -8.22 -3.92
N ILE A 139 0.60 -7.56 -3.23
CA ILE A 139 0.66 -6.12 -2.94
C ILE A 139 1.84 -5.80 -2.01
N VAL A 140 2.04 -6.57 -0.95
CA VAL A 140 3.17 -6.39 -0.03
C VAL A 140 4.49 -6.65 -0.73
N SER A 141 4.57 -7.66 -1.59
CA SER A 141 5.78 -7.92 -2.38
C SER A 141 6.15 -6.72 -3.24
N TYR A 142 5.17 -6.14 -3.94
CA TYR A 142 5.36 -4.94 -4.74
C TYR A 142 5.87 -3.76 -3.91
N VAL A 143 5.26 -3.52 -2.75
CA VAL A 143 5.69 -2.42 -1.84
C VAL A 143 7.12 -2.63 -1.35
N ILE A 144 7.51 -3.86 -0.98
CA ILE A 144 8.87 -4.19 -0.56
C ILE A 144 9.86 -3.94 -1.71
N ASP A 145 9.54 -4.38 -2.91
CA ASP A 145 10.42 -4.23 -4.08
C ASP A 145 10.57 -2.76 -4.49
N ALA A 146 9.45 -2.04 -4.57
CA ALA A 146 9.44 -0.63 -4.96
C ALA A 146 10.21 0.24 -3.96
N ARG A 147 10.07 -0.04 -2.67
CA ARG A 147 10.84 0.61 -1.62
C ARG A 147 12.33 0.32 -1.75
N ARG A 148 12.71 -0.96 -1.90
CA ARG A 148 14.10 -1.36 -2.07
C ARG A 148 14.73 -0.73 -3.32
N TYR A 149 13.97 -0.65 -4.41
CA TYR A 149 14.42 -0.02 -5.64
C TYR A 149 14.69 1.47 -5.41
N ALA A 150 13.76 2.18 -4.77
CA ALA A 150 13.94 3.60 -4.44
C ALA A 150 15.12 3.84 -3.48
N GLU A 151 15.33 2.96 -2.49
CA GLU A 151 16.50 3.00 -1.60
C GLU A 151 17.81 2.79 -2.38
N GLY A 152 17.85 1.85 -3.32
CA GLY A 152 19.04 1.59 -4.15
C GLY A 152 19.33 2.68 -5.18
N ALA A 153 18.32 3.44 -5.60
CA ALA A 153 18.49 4.59 -6.49
C ALA A 153 18.90 5.88 -5.73
N ALA A 154 18.73 5.91 -4.40
CA ALA A 154 19.13 7.05 -3.58
C ALA A 154 20.66 7.24 -3.60
N GLY A 155 21.12 8.40 -4.06
CA GLY A 155 22.54 8.72 -4.18
C GLY A 155 23.14 8.53 -5.59
N SER A 156 22.32 8.21 -6.59
CA SER A 156 22.70 8.28 -8.00
C SER A 156 22.59 9.72 -8.53
N ASP A 157 23.60 10.18 -9.27
CA ASP A 157 23.58 11.48 -9.97
C ASP A 157 22.66 11.49 -11.21
N VAL A 158 22.17 10.31 -11.62
CA VAL A 158 21.19 10.16 -12.70
C VAL A 158 19.79 10.22 -12.12
N ALA A 159 18.89 10.98 -12.77
CA ALA A 159 17.46 11.02 -12.42
C ALA A 159 16.90 9.60 -12.32
N ALA A 160 16.48 9.20 -11.12
CA ALA A 160 16.00 7.86 -10.87
C ALA A 160 14.69 7.62 -11.64
N ILE A 161 14.69 6.63 -12.54
CA ILE A 161 13.46 6.08 -13.12
C ILE A 161 12.68 5.45 -11.97
N GLY A 162 11.41 5.81 -11.75
CA GLY A 162 10.61 5.19 -10.70
C GLY A 162 10.45 3.68 -10.91
N PHE A 163 10.28 2.90 -9.84
CA PHE A 163 10.11 1.44 -9.95
C PHE A 163 8.96 1.05 -10.90
N ARG A 164 7.83 1.78 -10.83
CA ARG A 164 6.67 1.66 -11.74
C ARG A 164 7.05 2.02 -13.18
N ASP A 165 7.97 2.95 -13.39
CA ASP A 165 8.25 3.58 -14.68
C ASP A 165 9.28 2.81 -15.53
N ILE A 166 9.70 1.63 -15.07
CA ILE A 166 10.49 0.72 -15.89
C ILE A 166 9.61 0.23 -17.03
N VAL A 167 9.95 0.66 -18.24
CA VAL A 167 9.23 0.33 -19.47
C VAL A 167 9.80 -0.94 -20.09
N GLY A 168 8.90 -1.83 -20.50
CA GLY A 168 9.24 -3.03 -21.25
C GLY A 168 8.03 -3.56 -22.01
N ARG A 169 8.15 -4.79 -22.53
CA ARG A 169 7.07 -5.42 -23.29
C ARG A 169 6.04 -6.04 -22.34
N LEU A 170 4.79 -5.63 -22.47
CA LEU A 170 3.65 -6.14 -21.71
C LEU A 170 3.13 -7.46 -22.31
N PRO A 171 2.38 -8.27 -21.53
CA PRO A 171 1.80 -9.52 -22.03
C PRO A 171 0.84 -9.34 -23.22
N ASP A 172 0.22 -8.17 -23.35
CA ASP A 172 -0.65 -7.80 -24.48
C ASP A 172 0.11 -7.35 -25.74
N GLY A 173 1.45 -7.47 -25.74
CA GLY A 173 2.32 -7.14 -26.84
C GLY A 173 2.71 -5.66 -26.95
N ARG A 174 2.09 -4.77 -26.16
CA ARG A 174 2.39 -3.33 -26.13
C ARG A 174 3.65 -3.04 -25.31
N THR A 175 4.13 -1.80 -25.39
CA THR A 175 5.21 -1.29 -24.55
C THR A 175 4.59 -0.46 -23.41
N GLY A 176 5.00 -0.71 -22.16
CA GLY A 176 4.48 0.01 -21.00
C GLY A 176 5.21 -0.35 -19.70
N ALA A 177 4.71 0.16 -18.59
CA ALA A 177 5.24 -0.11 -17.25
C ALA A 177 5.16 -1.61 -16.92
N VAL A 178 6.29 -2.32 -16.87
CA VAL A 178 6.30 -3.78 -16.63
C VAL A 178 6.15 -4.15 -15.16
N ASN A 179 6.44 -3.22 -14.28
CA ASN A 179 6.34 -3.44 -12.84
C ASN A 179 5.00 -2.97 -12.27
N ASP A 180 4.10 -2.36 -13.04
CA ASP A 180 2.80 -1.95 -12.49
C ASP A 180 1.93 -3.17 -12.13
N LEU A 181 1.13 -3.05 -11.06
CA LEU A 181 0.20 -4.13 -10.67
C LEU A 181 -0.92 -4.31 -11.71
N GLY A 182 -1.15 -3.29 -12.55
CA GLY A 182 -2.13 -3.30 -13.63
C GLY A 182 -1.74 -4.11 -14.86
N ALA A 183 -0.47 -4.48 -15.06
CA ALA A 183 0.00 -5.19 -16.25
C ALA A 183 -0.69 -6.53 -16.44
N LEU A 184 -0.87 -7.28 -15.35
CA LEU A 184 -1.58 -8.55 -15.37
C LEU A 184 -3.06 -8.34 -15.69
N ALA A 185 -3.70 -7.32 -15.11
CA ALA A 185 -5.10 -7.01 -15.40
C ALA A 185 -5.32 -6.69 -16.89
N ARG A 186 -4.36 -6.01 -17.55
CA ARG A 186 -4.43 -5.73 -18.99
C ARG A 186 -4.41 -7.01 -19.83
N ALA A 187 -3.60 -8.00 -19.45
CA ALA A 187 -3.61 -9.31 -20.10
C ALA A 187 -4.98 -9.99 -19.94
N GLU A 188 -5.53 -10.01 -18.72
CA GLU A 188 -6.84 -10.59 -18.43
C GLU A 188 -7.98 -9.92 -19.21
N ALA A 189 -7.93 -8.59 -19.37
CA ALA A 189 -8.92 -7.86 -20.15
C ALA A 189 -8.86 -8.21 -21.64
N VAL A 190 -7.67 -8.41 -22.21
CA VAL A 190 -7.52 -8.88 -23.59
C VAL A 190 -8.09 -10.28 -23.76
N GLU A 191 -7.75 -11.21 -22.87
CA GLU A 191 -8.29 -12.58 -22.90
C GLU A 191 -9.81 -12.60 -22.74
N ALA A 192 -10.35 -11.79 -21.84
CA ALA A 192 -11.78 -11.66 -21.64
C ALA A 192 -12.50 -11.07 -22.86
N TYR A 193 -11.89 -10.10 -23.54
CA TYR A 193 -12.41 -9.56 -24.80
C TYR A 193 -12.39 -10.60 -25.93
N VAL A 194 -11.30 -11.36 -26.08
CA VAL A 194 -11.20 -12.47 -27.05
C VAL A 194 -12.28 -13.52 -26.77
N ALA A 195 -12.53 -13.81 -25.49
CA ALA A 195 -13.61 -14.68 -25.03
C ALA A 195 -15.02 -14.04 -25.13
N ARG A 196 -15.15 -12.83 -25.68
CA ARG A 196 -16.41 -12.06 -25.82
C ARG A 196 -17.13 -11.78 -24.51
N ARG A 197 -16.38 -11.69 -23.41
CA ARG A 197 -16.89 -11.31 -22.08
C ARG A 197 -16.83 -9.80 -21.82
N LEU A 198 -16.03 -9.08 -22.59
CA LEU A 198 -15.92 -7.61 -22.57
C LEU A 198 -16.28 -7.03 -23.93
N ALA A 199 -16.78 -5.79 -23.93
CA ALA A 199 -17.03 -5.03 -25.15
C ALA A 199 -15.77 -4.33 -25.66
N ASP A 200 -14.85 -3.97 -24.75
CA ASP A 200 -13.59 -3.30 -25.04
C ASP A 200 -12.51 -3.80 -24.06
N PRO A 201 -11.32 -4.25 -24.53
CA PRO A 201 -10.25 -4.69 -23.64
C PRO A 201 -9.52 -3.52 -22.94
N ILE A 202 -9.80 -2.26 -23.28
CA ILE A 202 -9.08 -1.11 -22.74
C ILE A 202 -9.52 -0.86 -21.29
N LEU A 203 -8.63 -1.22 -20.37
CA LEU A 203 -8.63 -0.71 -19.00
C LEU A 203 -8.29 0.77 -18.99
N ARG A 204 -9.22 1.57 -18.48
CA ARG A 204 -9.05 3.00 -18.24
C ARG A 204 -8.80 3.22 -16.77
N GLY A 205 -8.14 4.33 -16.45
CA GLY A 205 -7.77 4.67 -15.09
C GLY A 205 -7.70 6.18 -14.90
N LEU A 206 -7.89 6.58 -13.65
CA LEU A 206 -7.55 7.90 -13.17
C LEU A 206 -7.12 7.81 -11.71
N HIS A 207 -6.41 8.83 -11.24
CA HIS A 207 -6.06 8.96 -9.84
C HIS A 207 -6.06 10.41 -9.38
N VAL A 208 -6.31 10.61 -8.10
CA VAL A 208 -6.26 11.92 -7.46
C VAL A 208 -5.65 11.79 -6.08
N SER A 209 -5.04 12.87 -5.60
CA SER A 209 -4.56 13.01 -4.23
C SER A 209 -5.38 14.09 -3.53
N TRP A 210 -6.03 13.76 -2.41
CA TRP A 210 -6.77 14.75 -1.63
C TRP A 210 -5.85 15.50 -0.66
N VAL A 211 -6.06 16.81 -0.52
CA VAL A 211 -5.38 17.62 0.50
C VAL A 211 -5.74 17.08 1.89
N ASN A 212 -4.72 16.71 2.67
CA ASN A 212 -4.88 16.08 4.00
C ASN A 212 -5.75 14.81 3.99
N GLY A 213 -5.87 14.15 2.84
CA GLY A 213 -6.72 12.99 2.66
C GLY A 213 -5.95 11.80 2.07
N PRO A 214 -6.67 10.73 1.70
CA PRO A 214 -6.05 9.62 1.02
C PRO A 214 -5.70 9.98 -0.43
N ALA A 215 -4.89 9.14 -1.05
CA ALA A 215 -4.87 9.02 -2.50
C ALA A 215 -6.03 8.13 -2.96
N GLU A 216 -6.63 8.43 -4.10
CA GLU A 216 -7.67 7.62 -4.71
C GLU A 216 -7.30 7.24 -6.13
N GLY A 217 -7.51 5.97 -6.46
CA GLY A 217 -7.35 5.43 -7.80
C GLY A 217 -8.65 4.79 -8.25
N TRP A 218 -8.96 5.00 -9.52
CA TRP A 218 -10.14 4.47 -10.17
C TRP A 218 -9.69 3.70 -11.40
N SER A 219 -10.33 2.58 -11.67
CA SER A 219 -10.15 1.85 -12.92
C SER A 219 -11.47 1.27 -13.39
N TRP A 220 -11.66 1.24 -14.71
CA TRP A 220 -12.85 0.66 -15.30
C TRP A 220 -12.60 0.05 -16.67
N VAL A 221 -13.50 -0.85 -17.06
CA VAL A 221 -13.53 -1.49 -18.37
C VAL A 221 -14.98 -1.67 -18.84
N ASP A 222 -15.21 -1.53 -20.14
CA ASP A 222 -16.55 -1.68 -20.71
C ASP A 222 -16.88 -3.17 -20.89
N VAL A 223 -17.88 -3.65 -20.15
CA VAL A 223 -18.34 -5.06 -20.22
C VAL A 223 -19.35 -5.22 -21.35
N ARG A 224 -20.23 -4.24 -21.51
CA ARG A 224 -21.25 -4.14 -22.57
C ARG A 224 -21.44 -2.66 -22.96
N PRO A 225 -22.09 -2.35 -24.09
CA PRO A 225 -22.38 -0.97 -24.44
C PRO A 225 -23.11 -0.23 -23.31
N GLY A 226 -22.44 0.79 -22.74
CA GLY A 226 -22.99 1.62 -21.66
C GLY A 226 -22.87 1.06 -20.24
N GLU A 227 -22.33 -0.15 -20.07
CA GLU A 227 -22.15 -0.78 -18.74
C GLU A 227 -20.66 -1.07 -18.48
N CYS A 228 -20.15 -0.45 -17.42
CA CYS A 228 -18.76 -0.53 -17.01
C CYS A 228 -18.61 -1.37 -15.75
N LEU A 229 -17.57 -2.19 -15.71
CA LEU A 229 -17.04 -2.69 -14.44
C LEU A 229 -16.13 -1.61 -13.87
N VAL A 230 -16.40 -1.15 -12.66
CA VAL A 230 -15.66 -0.03 -12.03
C VAL A 230 -15.12 -0.46 -10.68
N GLU A 231 -13.87 -0.09 -10.40
CA GLU A 231 -13.22 -0.23 -9.12
C GLU A 231 -12.68 1.11 -8.66
N ARG A 232 -12.84 1.36 -7.36
CA ARG A 232 -12.26 2.50 -6.67
C ARG A 232 -11.47 2.00 -5.47
N VAL A 233 -10.21 2.39 -5.41
CA VAL A 233 -9.31 2.07 -4.31
C VAL A 233 -8.83 3.37 -3.69
N SER A 234 -8.92 3.44 -2.36
CA SER A 234 -8.34 4.54 -1.60
C SER A 234 -7.13 4.03 -0.83
N VAL A 235 -6.01 4.75 -0.94
CA VAL A 235 -4.74 4.45 -0.28
C VAL A 235 -4.41 5.56 0.69
N GLN A 236 -4.11 5.19 1.93
CA GLN A 236 -3.56 6.10 2.92
C GLN A 236 -2.24 5.54 3.44
N ALA A 237 -1.16 6.27 3.21
CA ALA A 237 0.18 5.92 3.66
C ALA A 237 0.58 6.82 4.84
N ASP A 238 0.39 6.34 6.07
CA ASP A 238 0.80 7.07 7.26
C ASP A 238 2.27 6.77 7.58
N ARG A 239 3.12 7.81 7.48
CA ARG A 239 4.58 7.74 7.70
C ARG A 239 5.31 6.66 6.90
N LEU A 240 4.73 6.23 5.79
CA LEU A 240 5.29 5.23 4.91
C LEU A 240 5.61 5.83 3.54
N THR A 241 6.86 5.68 3.13
CA THR A 241 7.32 5.94 1.76
C THR A 241 7.75 4.62 1.14
N PHE A 242 7.22 4.30 -0.04
CA PHE A 242 7.45 3.02 -0.72
C PHE A 242 7.89 3.17 -2.19
N GLY A 243 8.43 4.34 -2.55
CA GLY A 243 9.11 4.55 -3.84
C GLY A 243 8.18 4.70 -5.05
N VAL A 244 6.87 4.79 -4.82
CA VAL A 244 5.85 5.02 -5.85
C VAL A 244 4.93 6.12 -5.34
N ASP A 245 4.49 6.98 -6.25
CA ASP A 245 3.47 7.97 -5.95
C ASP A 245 2.18 7.26 -5.43
N PRO A 246 1.61 7.67 -4.28
CA PRO A 246 0.44 7.00 -3.70
C PRO A 246 -0.80 6.98 -4.60
N ALA A 247 -1.03 8.00 -5.43
CA ALA A 247 -2.18 8.07 -6.34
C ALA A 247 -2.00 7.13 -7.52
N ARG A 248 -0.81 7.12 -8.11
CA ARG A 248 -0.38 6.14 -9.11
C ARG A 248 -0.47 4.69 -8.59
N PHE A 249 -0.10 4.46 -7.33
CA PHE A 249 -0.24 3.15 -6.69
C PHE A 249 -1.72 2.78 -6.47
N ALA A 250 -2.56 3.73 -6.05
CA ALA A 250 -4.00 3.49 -5.91
C ALA A 250 -4.67 3.14 -7.25
N GLU A 251 -4.26 3.78 -8.35
CA GLU A 251 -4.70 3.43 -9.71
C GLU A 251 -4.31 2.00 -10.09
N ASP A 252 -3.06 1.63 -9.84
CA ASP A 252 -2.56 0.28 -10.12
C ASP A 252 -3.33 -0.78 -9.32
N LEU A 253 -3.66 -0.48 -8.05
CA LEU A 253 -4.50 -1.34 -7.22
C LEU A 253 -5.95 -1.44 -7.74
N ALA A 254 -6.52 -0.34 -8.25
CA ALA A 254 -7.85 -0.37 -8.85
C ALA A 254 -7.85 -1.22 -10.14
N ALA A 255 -6.83 -1.09 -10.99
CA ALA A 255 -6.67 -1.95 -12.16
C ALA A 255 -6.48 -3.42 -11.77
N PHE A 256 -5.67 -3.69 -10.73
CA PHE A 256 -5.48 -5.03 -10.19
C PHE A 256 -6.79 -5.66 -9.70
N ALA A 257 -7.64 -4.88 -9.01
CA ALA A 257 -8.97 -5.30 -8.58
C ALA A 257 -9.92 -5.61 -9.76
N ILE A 258 -9.88 -4.80 -10.84
CA ILE A 258 -10.63 -5.11 -12.07
C ILE A 258 -10.17 -6.44 -12.65
N GLY A 259 -8.85 -6.67 -12.75
CA GLY A 259 -8.30 -7.93 -13.25
C GLY A 259 -8.78 -9.15 -12.45
N ASP A 260 -8.88 -9.02 -11.12
CA ASP A 260 -9.43 -10.08 -10.27
C ASP A 260 -10.91 -10.37 -10.56
N ARG A 261 -11.72 -9.32 -10.68
CA ARG A 261 -13.14 -9.46 -11.04
C ARG A 261 -13.37 -9.97 -12.46
N ILE A 262 -12.44 -9.74 -13.38
CA ILE A 262 -12.48 -10.33 -14.72
C ILE A 262 -12.20 -11.84 -14.67
N ARG A 263 -11.27 -12.29 -13.82
CA ARG A 263 -10.96 -13.71 -13.64
C ARG A 263 -12.07 -14.46 -12.92
N SER A 264 -12.62 -13.87 -11.87
CA SER A 264 -13.78 -14.42 -11.17
C SER A 264 -14.97 -14.33 -12.12
N SER A 265 -15.47 -15.45 -12.64
CA SER A 265 -16.47 -15.56 -13.72
C SER A 265 -17.82 -14.83 -13.48
N ASP A 266 -17.96 -14.09 -12.39
CA ASP A 266 -19.11 -13.28 -11.98
C ASP A 266 -19.09 -11.84 -12.52
N LEU A 267 -18.63 -11.66 -13.77
CA LEU A 267 -18.81 -10.40 -14.50
C LEU A 267 -20.29 -10.07 -14.78
N GLY A 268 -21.20 -11.05 -14.55
CA GLY A 268 -22.60 -11.02 -14.96
C GLY A 268 -23.62 -10.78 -13.85
N GLY A 269 -23.23 -10.69 -12.57
CA GLY A 269 -24.14 -10.27 -11.52
C GLY A 269 -24.61 -8.84 -11.74
N ALA A 270 -25.89 -8.63 -12.06
CA ALA A 270 -26.50 -7.32 -12.37
C ALA A 270 -26.31 -6.24 -11.28
N SER A 271 -25.85 -6.61 -10.09
CA SER A 271 -25.52 -5.70 -8.99
C SER A 271 -24.09 -5.14 -9.03
N ALA A 272 -23.28 -5.50 -10.03
CA ALA A 272 -21.84 -5.27 -10.03
C ALA A 272 -21.32 -4.34 -11.14
N LEU A 273 -22.17 -4.01 -12.13
CA LEU A 273 -21.86 -3.10 -13.24
C LEU A 273 -22.48 -1.72 -12.98
N VAL A 274 -21.77 -0.68 -13.38
CA VAL A 274 -22.16 0.73 -13.25
C VAL A 274 -22.47 1.27 -14.64
N ARG A 275 -23.53 2.08 -14.76
CA ARG A 275 -23.80 2.75 -16.04
C ARG A 275 -22.70 3.74 -16.35
N ARG A 276 -22.31 3.84 -17.62
CA ARG A 276 -21.28 4.79 -18.06
C ARG A 276 -21.62 6.23 -17.67
N GLU A 277 -22.89 6.60 -17.74
CA GLU A 277 -23.37 7.93 -17.31
C GLU A 277 -23.11 8.17 -15.82
N GLU A 278 -23.40 7.19 -14.96
CA GLU A 278 -23.15 7.28 -13.51
C GLU A 278 -21.65 7.39 -13.19
N LEU A 279 -20.80 6.66 -13.93
CA LEU A 279 -19.36 6.80 -13.83
C LEU A 279 -18.92 8.22 -14.22
N LEU A 280 -19.38 8.75 -15.35
CA LEU A 280 -19.03 10.09 -15.80
C LEU A 280 -19.53 11.17 -14.83
N ASP A 281 -20.71 11.01 -14.24
CA ASP A 281 -21.21 11.90 -13.20
C ASP A 281 -20.32 11.87 -11.95
N ALA A 282 -19.86 10.69 -11.54
CA ALA A 282 -18.90 10.59 -10.43
C ALA A 282 -17.55 11.26 -10.75
N VAL A 283 -17.06 11.14 -11.98
CA VAL A 283 -15.84 11.83 -12.45
C VAL A 283 -16.04 13.36 -12.46
N ARG A 284 -17.20 13.84 -12.93
CA ARG A 284 -17.55 15.27 -12.87
C ARG A 284 -17.66 15.78 -11.44
N GLN A 285 -18.15 14.97 -10.50
CA GLN A 285 -18.16 15.32 -9.06
C GLN A 285 -16.74 15.43 -8.48
N LEU A 286 -15.80 14.57 -8.90
CA LEU A 286 -14.38 14.74 -8.54
C LEU A 286 -13.83 16.06 -9.07
N ARG A 287 -14.08 16.36 -10.35
CA ARG A 287 -13.67 17.63 -10.98
C ARG A 287 -14.20 18.86 -10.23
N GLN A 288 -15.46 18.83 -9.79
CA GLN A 288 -16.06 19.94 -9.03
C GLN A 288 -15.34 20.20 -7.70
N ARG A 289 -14.65 19.19 -7.15
CA ARG A 289 -13.87 19.28 -5.91
C ARG A 289 -12.37 19.43 -6.17
N ARG A 290 -11.97 19.90 -7.36
CA ARG A 290 -10.56 20.11 -7.72
C ARG A 290 -9.78 20.99 -6.73
N ASP A 291 -10.44 21.94 -6.08
CA ASP A 291 -9.81 22.83 -5.10
C ASP A 291 -9.43 22.10 -3.79
N GLU A 292 -9.91 20.86 -3.61
CA GLU A 292 -9.56 19.98 -2.50
C GLU A 292 -8.44 18.98 -2.87
N LEU A 293 -7.91 19.03 -4.10
CA LEU A 293 -6.85 18.14 -4.58
C LEU A 293 -5.46 18.75 -4.37
N VAL A 294 -4.45 17.88 -4.21
CA VAL A 294 -3.05 18.31 -4.09
C VAL A 294 -2.54 18.86 -5.43
N ASP A 295 -2.91 18.20 -6.52
CA ASP A 295 -2.58 18.58 -7.89
C ASP A 295 -3.85 18.96 -8.65
N ASP A 296 -3.70 19.63 -9.79
CA ASP A 296 -4.81 19.91 -10.69
C ASP A 296 -5.51 18.63 -11.17
N PHE A 297 -6.80 18.73 -11.47
CA PHE A 297 -7.57 17.62 -12.01
C PHE A 297 -7.18 17.35 -13.48
N ALA A 298 -6.28 16.40 -13.72
CA ALA A 298 -5.72 16.10 -15.05
C ALA A 298 -6.68 15.44 -16.05
N TYR A 299 -7.93 15.16 -15.66
CA TYR A 299 -8.87 14.33 -16.41
C TYR A 299 -10.06 15.13 -16.98
N ASP A 300 -9.88 16.43 -17.25
CA ASP A 300 -10.90 17.29 -17.84
C ASP A 300 -11.48 16.70 -19.14
N HIS A 301 -10.65 16.06 -19.96
CA HIS A 301 -11.06 15.39 -21.21
C HIS A 301 -12.10 14.29 -21.01
N LEU A 302 -12.22 13.70 -19.81
CA LEU A 302 -13.27 12.72 -19.50
C LEU A 302 -14.62 13.39 -19.18
N CYS A 303 -14.64 14.70 -18.91
CA CYS A 303 -15.83 15.45 -18.55
C CYS A 303 -16.47 16.20 -19.72
N GLU A 304 -15.81 16.22 -20.88
CA GLU A 304 -16.22 16.97 -22.09
C GLU A 304 -17.21 16.23 -22.99
N ALA A 305 -17.66 15.03 -22.57
CA ALA A 305 -18.64 14.20 -23.27
C ALA A 305 -20.06 14.41 -22.74
#